data_AF-A0A348XHS2-F1
#
_entry.id   AF-A0A348XHS2-F1
#
_cell.length_a   1.000
_cell.length_b   1.000
_cell.length_c   1.000
_cell.angle_alpha   90.00
_cell.angle_beta   90.00
_cell.angle_gamma   90.00
#
_symmetry.space_group_name_H-M   'P 1'
#
loop_
_entity.id
_entity.type
_entity.pdbx_description
1 polymer ?
#
loop_
_entity_poly.entity_id
_entity_poly.type
_entity_poly.pdbx_seq_one_letter_code
_entity_poly.pdbx_strand_id
1 'polypeptide(L)'
;MSAYLICGLLGAAIWYVFNMKSYANLMGASAAVVGYLVAAAVLFPDERMRLLFPPIDVSLKTLAIVFVGIDVLMLFNTGGRVAHLAHLGGAVGGLLMFRSVLLQRASQASRRRKFAPKSLHVCATCGVTDAKNPQLDFRVCSSCAGSEEYCEAHLRSHEHTLEKTDG
;
A
#
# COMPACT_ATOMS: atom_id res chain seq x y z
N MET A 1 -11.96 6.99 5.97
CA MET A 1 -13.20 7.62 5.46
C MET A 1 -13.08 8.04 3.98
N SER A 2 -11.97 8.63 3.54
CA SER A 2 -11.79 9.09 2.14
C SER A 2 -11.87 7.97 1.09
N ALA A 3 -11.36 6.77 1.39
CA ALA A 3 -11.41 5.64 0.46
C ALA A 3 -12.84 5.14 0.18
N TYR A 4 -13.73 5.19 1.17
CA TYR A 4 -15.12 4.74 1.05
C TYR A 4 -15.91 5.64 0.08
N LEU A 5 -15.70 6.95 0.17
CA LEU A 5 -16.30 7.94 -0.73
C LEU A 5 -15.79 7.78 -2.17
N ILE A 6 -14.48 7.56 -2.33
CA ILE A 6 -13.86 7.38 -3.65
C ILE A 6 -14.36 6.10 -4.33
N CYS A 7 -14.46 4.99 -3.59
CA CYS A 7 -15.00 3.74 -4.11
C CYS A 7 -16.49 3.85 -4.45
N GLY A 8 -17.28 4.50 -3.59
CA GLY A 8 -18.70 4.75 -3.84
C GLY A 8 -18.94 5.59 -5.10
N LEU A 9 -18.17 6.67 -5.27
CA LEU A 9 -18.30 7.57 -6.44
C LEU A 9 -17.84 6.90 -7.74
N LEU A 10 -16.73 6.16 -7.72
CA LEU A 10 -16.24 5.43 -8.90
C LEU A 10 -17.18 4.29 -9.30
N GLY A 11 -17.72 3.54 -8.32
CA GLY A 11 -18.70 2.50 -8.57
C GLY A 11 -19.99 3.05 -9.19
N ALA A 12 -20.48 4.19 -8.69
CA ALA A 12 -21.64 4.89 -9.24
C ALA A 12 -21.38 5.40 -10.67
N ALA A 13 -20.19 5.95 -10.94
CA ALA A 13 -19.82 6.48 -12.25
C ALA A 13 -19.75 5.38 -13.32
N ILE A 14 -19.12 4.25 -13.00
CA ILE A 14 -19.03 3.10 -13.91
C ILE A 14 -20.42 2.54 -14.19
N TRP A 15 -21.27 2.40 -13.17
CA TRP A 15 -22.64 1.91 -13.37
C TRP A 15 -23.47 2.82 -14.29
N TYR A 16 -23.35 4.14 -14.13
CA TYR A 16 -24.07 5.13 -14.94
C TYR A 16 -23.67 5.05 -16.42
N VAL A 17 -22.37 4.89 -16.72
CA VAL A 17 -21.86 4.77 -18.09
C VAL A 17 -22.40 3.54 -18.81
N PHE A 18 -22.56 2.42 -18.11
CA PHE A 18 -23.03 1.15 -18.72
C PHE A 18 -24.57 0.97 -18.70
N ASN A 19 -25.32 1.80 -17.97
CA ASN A 19 -26.80 1.70 -17.84
C ASN A 19 -27.55 2.97 -18.28
N MET A 20 -26.99 3.72 -19.23
CA MET A 20 -27.50 4.99 -19.76
C MET A 20 -28.96 5.00 -20.29
N LYS A 21 -29.63 3.86 -20.43
CA LYS A 21 -31.01 3.73 -20.95
C LYS A 21 -32.00 3.09 -19.97
N SER A 22 -31.63 2.90 -18.70
CA SER A 22 -32.47 2.23 -17.71
C SER A 22 -33.05 3.23 -16.71
N TYR A 23 -34.38 3.29 -16.58
CA TYR A 23 -35.10 4.14 -15.61
C TYR A 23 -35.10 3.57 -14.18
N ALA A 24 -34.22 2.60 -13.89
CA ALA A 24 -34.08 2.02 -12.57
C ALA A 24 -33.24 2.94 -11.68
N ASN A 25 -33.82 3.41 -10.56
CA ASN A 25 -33.09 4.20 -9.56
C ASN A 25 -31.89 3.41 -9.01
N LEU A 26 -30.71 4.03 -9.01
CA LEU A 26 -29.48 3.50 -8.43
C LEU A 26 -29.61 3.35 -6.89
N MET A 27 -30.03 2.18 -6.43
CA MET A 27 -29.82 1.73 -5.05
C MET A 27 -28.42 1.06 -4.96
N GLY A 28 -27.35 1.84 -5.17
CA GLY A 28 -25.98 1.33 -5.41
C GLY A 28 -25.06 1.21 -4.18
N ALA A 29 -25.54 1.52 -2.97
CA ALA A 29 -24.74 1.43 -1.75
C ALA A 29 -24.33 -0.02 -1.43
N SER A 30 -25.20 -1.01 -1.70
CA SER A 30 -24.92 -2.41 -1.42
C SER A 30 -23.79 -2.97 -2.28
N ALA A 31 -23.73 -2.62 -3.57
CA ALA A 31 -22.64 -3.01 -4.46
C ALA A 31 -21.29 -2.42 -4.02
N ALA A 32 -21.27 -1.18 -3.53
CA ALA A 32 -20.06 -0.56 -2.98
C ALA A 32 -19.61 -1.24 -1.68
N VAL A 33 -20.54 -1.62 -0.81
CA VAL A 33 -20.26 -2.38 0.42
C VAL A 33 -19.67 -3.75 0.07
N VAL A 34 -20.24 -4.47 -0.89
CA VAL A 34 -19.71 -5.76 -1.37
C VAL A 34 -18.31 -5.58 -1.96
N GLY A 35 -18.08 -4.54 -2.76
CA GLY A 35 -16.75 -4.22 -3.28
C GLY A 35 -15.72 -3.90 -2.19
N TYR A 36 -16.10 -3.14 -1.17
CA TYR A 36 -15.23 -2.85 -0.03
C TYR A 36 -14.95 -4.10 0.82
N LEU A 37 -15.97 -4.92 1.07
CA LEU A 37 -15.82 -6.20 1.76
C LEU A 37 -14.82 -7.10 1.04
N VAL A 38 -14.94 -7.24 -0.29
CA VAL A 38 -14.00 -8.03 -1.10
C VAL A 38 -12.60 -7.43 -1.06
N ALA A 39 -12.44 -6.11 -1.21
CA ALA A 39 -11.14 -5.46 -1.10
C ALA A 39 -10.49 -5.66 0.29
N ALA A 40 -11.28 -5.55 1.37
CA ALA A 40 -10.85 -5.75 2.74
C ALA A 40 -10.49 -7.22 3.01
N ALA A 41 -11.29 -8.16 2.53
CA ALA A 41 -11.05 -9.60 2.65
C ALA A 41 -9.78 -10.06 1.93
N VAL A 42 -9.38 -9.37 0.86
CA VAL A 42 -8.12 -9.67 0.16
C VAL A 42 -6.92 -9.03 0.87
N LEU A 43 -7.08 -7.83 1.44
CA LEU A 43 -6.01 -7.15 2.19
C LEU A 43 -5.76 -7.78 3.57
N PHE A 44 -6.82 -8.21 4.24
CA PHE A 44 -6.82 -8.69 5.61
C PHE A 44 -7.70 -9.95 5.73
N PRO A 45 -7.32 -11.08 5.09
CA PRO A 45 -8.16 -12.27 5.00
C PRO A 45 -8.47 -12.92 6.35
N ASP A 46 -7.54 -12.81 7.31
CA ASP A 46 -7.65 -13.42 8.64
C ASP A 46 -8.28 -12.50 9.69
N GLU A 47 -8.54 -11.24 9.33
CA GLU A 47 -9.24 -10.29 10.20
C GLU A 47 -10.65 -10.79 10.48
N ARG A 48 -11.07 -10.71 11.74
CA ARG A 48 -12.37 -11.23 12.19
C ARG A 48 -13.33 -10.09 12.43
N MET A 49 -14.54 -10.23 11.89
CA MET A 49 -15.66 -9.35 12.16
C MET A 49 -16.74 -10.13 12.90
N ARG A 50 -17.20 -9.58 14.03
CA ARG A 50 -18.33 -10.13 14.76
C ARG A 50 -19.62 -9.76 14.04
N LEU A 51 -20.37 -10.76 13.59
CA LEU A 51 -21.75 -10.55 13.15
C LEU A 51 -22.60 -10.17 14.37
N LEU A 52 -23.54 -9.23 14.20
CA LEU A 52 -24.38 -8.79 15.32
C LEU A 52 -25.48 -9.82 15.63
N PHE A 53 -26.04 -10.44 14.60
CA PHE A 53 -27.08 -11.46 14.70
C PHE A 53 -26.88 -12.54 13.63
N PRO A 54 -26.60 -13.80 14.00
CA PRO A 54 -26.18 -14.28 15.32
C PRO A 54 -24.77 -13.77 15.70
N PRO A 55 -24.42 -13.70 17.01
CA PRO A 55 -23.12 -13.23 17.47
C PRO A 55 -22.00 -14.25 17.18
N ILE A 56 -21.53 -14.29 15.93
CA ILE A 56 -20.50 -15.20 15.45
C ILE A 56 -19.35 -14.39 14.87
N ASP A 57 -18.13 -14.71 15.28
CA ASP A 57 -16.91 -14.13 14.72
C ASP A 57 -16.56 -14.87 13.43
N VAL A 58 -16.64 -14.15 12.30
CA VAL A 58 -16.31 -14.68 10.97
C VAL A 58 -15.13 -13.93 10.39
N SER A 59 -14.25 -14.63 9.67
CA SER A 59 -13.17 -13.96 8.95
C SER A 59 -13.71 -13.17 7.76
N LEU A 60 -13.07 -12.05 7.42
CA LEU A 60 -13.46 -11.25 6.26
C LEU A 60 -13.42 -12.07 4.96
N LYS A 61 -12.42 -12.95 4.82
CA LYS A 61 -12.33 -13.89 3.70
C LYS A 61 -13.58 -14.77 3.59
N THR A 62 -13.98 -15.41 4.69
CA THR A 62 -15.17 -16.28 4.69
C THR A 62 -16.42 -15.47 4.37
N LEU A 63 -16.57 -14.28 4.95
CA LEU A 63 -17.72 -13.43 4.71
C LEU A 63 -17.83 -13.01 3.23
N ALA A 64 -16.73 -12.60 2.61
CA ALA A 64 -16.70 -12.23 1.20
C ALA A 64 -17.03 -13.41 0.28
N ILE A 65 -16.46 -14.60 0.54
CA ILE A 65 -16.73 -15.80 -0.25
C ILE A 65 -18.21 -16.18 -0.17
N VAL A 66 -18.79 -16.18 1.03
CA VAL A 66 -20.19 -16.52 1.24
C VAL A 66 -21.11 -15.52 0.53
N PHE A 67 -20.87 -14.21 0.68
CA PHE A 67 -21.67 -13.18 0.02
C PHE A 67 -21.64 -13.30 -1.51
N VAL A 68 -20.44 -13.40 -2.09
CA VAL A 68 -20.28 -13.55 -3.55
C VAL A 68 -20.88 -14.86 -4.04
N GLY A 69 -20.71 -15.96 -3.30
CA GLY A 69 -21.30 -17.26 -3.63
C GLY A 69 -22.83 -17.22 -3.65
N ILE A 70 -23.45 -16.54 -2.68
CA ILE A 70 -24.90 -16.31 -2.66
C ILE A 70 -25.34 -15.47 -3.86
N ASP A 71 -24.65 -14.38 -4.18
CA ASP A 71 -25.00 -13.55 -5.34
C ASP A 71 -24.91 -14.34 -6.65
N VAL A 72 -23.88 -15.20 -6.82
CA VAL A 72 -23.76 -16.08 -7.98
C VAL A 72 -24.91 -17.09 -8.04
N LEU A 73 -25.27 -17.71 -6.92
CA LEU A 73 -26.39 -18.66 -6.87
C LEU A 73 -27.73 -17.99 -7.22
N MET A 74 -27.93 -16.77 -6.74
CA MET A 74 -29.16 -16.02 -6.96
C MET A 74 -29.28 -15.46 -8.39
N LEU A 75 -28.22 -15.47 -9.20
CA LEU A 75 -28.31 -15.16 -10.64
C LEU A 75 -29.24 -16.12 -11.41
N PHE A 76 -29.36 -17.35 -10.94
CA PHE A 76 -30.20 -18.38 -11.56
C PHE A 76 -31.68 -18.23 -11.19
N ASN A 77 -32.01 -17.39 -10.20
CA ASN A 77 -33.38 -17.05 -9.85
C ASN A 77 -33.91 -15.92 -10.76
N THR A 78 -35.21 -15.92 -11.12
CA THR A 78 -35.77 -14.92 -12.04
C THR A 78 -35.98 -13.56 -11.38
N GLY A 79 -36.20 -13.51 -10.07
CA GLY A 79 -36.30 -12.28 -9.30
C GLY A 79 -34.93 -11.71 -8.91
N GLY A 80 -34.68 -10.43 -9.19
CA GLY A 80 -33.52 -9.71 -8.63
C GLY A 80 -32.18 -9.89 -9.35
N ARG A 81 -32.12 -10.56 -10.51
CA ARG A 81 -30.88 -10.81 -11.28
C ARG A 81 -30.02 -9.57 -11.49
N VAL A 82 -30.64 -8.43 -11.77
CA VAL A 82 -29.94 -7.15 -11.99
C VAL A 82 -29.20 -6.69 -10.73
N ALA A 83 -29.78 -6.90 -9.53
CA ALA A 83 -29.16 -6.54 -8.26
C ALA A 83 -27.95 -7.44 -7.95
N HIS A 84 -28.07 -8.75 -8.16
CA HIS A 84 -26.96 -9.69 -7.97
C HIS A 84 -25.81 -9.44 -8.95
N LEU A 85 -26.11 -9.11 -10.21
CA LEU A 85 -25.10 -8.67 -11.17
C LEU A 85 -24.40 -7.38 -10.73
N ALA A 86 -25.13 -6.43 -10.14
CA ALA A 86 -24.54 -5.21 -9.60
C ALA A 86 -23.60 -5.50 -8.42
N HIS A 87 -23.95 -6.41 -7.51
CA HIS A 87 -23.07 -6.84 -6.42
C HIS A 87 -21.80 -7.52 -6.94
N LEU A 88 -21.91 -8.40 -7.94
CA LEU A 88 -20.75 -9.04 -8.57
C LEU A 88 -19.86 -8.01 -9.28
N GLY A 89 -20.44 -7.02 -9.94
CA GLY A 89 -19.71 -5.87 -10.49
C GLY A 89 -18.94 -5.12 -9.39
N GLY A 90 -19.56 -4.91 -8.23
CA GLY A 90 -18.92 -4.35 -7.04
C GLY A 90 -17.74 -5.20 -6.54
N ALA A 91 -17.92 -6.52 -6.44
CA ALA A 91 -16.88 -7.47 -6.05
C ALA A 91 -15.67 -7.42 -6.98
N VAL A 92 -15.89 -7.41 -8.30
CA VAL A 92 -14.85 -7.25 -9.31
C VAL A 92 -14.14 -5.90 -9.18
N GLY A 93 -14.91 -4.81 -8.97
CA GLY A 93 -14.36 -3.48 -8.71
C GLY A 93 -13.44 -3.46 -7.48
N GLY A 94 -13.82 -4.15 -6.40
CA GLY A 94 -13.01 -4.34 -5.19
C GLY A 94 -11.69 -5.07 -5.46
N LEU A 95 -11.72 -6.13 -6.28
CA LEU A 95 -10.52 -6.86 -6.70
C LEU A 95 -9.56 -5.99 -7.52
N LEU A 96 -10.10 -5.16 -8.43
CA LEU A 96 -9.30 -4.24 -9.22
C LEU A 96 -8.67 -3.13 -8.37
N MET A 97 -9.41 -2.60 -7.38
CA MET A 97 -8.87 -1.66 -6.40
C MET A 97 -7.71 -2.29 -5.61
N PHE A 98 -7.83 -3.54 -5.17
CA PHE A 98 -6.72 -4.22 -4.51
C PHE A 98 -5.48 -4.30 -5.40
N ARG A 99 -5.65 -4.68 -6.67
CA ARG A 99 -4.53 -4.74 -7.63
C ARG A 99 -3.85 -3.38 -7.78
N SER A 100 -4.60 -2.27 -7.86
CA SER A 100 -4.01 -0.93 -7.96
C SER A 100 -3.27 -0.55 -6.69
N VAL A 101 -3.78 -0.90 -5.51
CA VAL A 101 -3.10 -0.68 -4.21
C VAL A 101 -1.81 -1.48 -4.10
N LEU A 102 -1.80 -2.76 -4.50
CA LEU A 102 -0.57 -3.56 -4.52
C LEU A 102 0.47 -3.00 -5.47
N LEU A 103 0.07 -2.61 -6.68
CA LEU A 103 0.96 -1.99 -7.66
C LEU A 103 1.50 -0.64 -7.17
N GLN A 104 0.68 0.15 -6.46
CA GLN A 104 1.13 1.37 -5.81
C GLN A 104 2.13 1.08 -4.68
N ARG A 105 1.88 0.09 -3.82
CA ARG A 105 2.83 -0.30 -2.76
C ARG A 105 4.15 -0.80 -3.33
N ALA A 106 4.11 -1.65 -4.35
CA ALA A 106 5.30 -2.15 -5.04
C ALA A 106 6.07 -1.01 -5.73
N SER A 107 5.38 -0.10 -6.40
CA SER A 107 6.01 1.05 -7.06
C SER A 107 6.57 2.06 -6.05
N GLN A 108 5.89 2.32 -4.93
CA GLN A 108 6.39 3.15 -3.84
C GLN A 108 7.62 2.52 -3.17
N ALA A 109 7.62 1.20 -2.92
CA ALA A 109 8.78 0.50 -2.37
C ALA A 109 9.99 0.58 -3.31
N SER A 110 9.79 0.36 -4.60
CA SER A 110 10.82 0.52 -5.64
C SER A 110 11.35 1.96 -5.72
N ARG A 111 10.44 2.94 -5.70
CA ARG A 111 10.79 4.37 -5.69
C ARG A 111 11.60 4.72 -4.44
N ARG A 112 11.16 4.31 -3.24
CA ARG A 112 11.87 4.54 -1.98
C ARG A 112 13.26 3.93 -1.98
N ARG A 113 13.46 2.76 -2.61
CA ARG A 113 14.81 2.16 -2.78
C ARG A 113 15.69 2.97 -3.73
N LYS A 114 15.13 3.46 -4.84
CA LYS A 114 15.86 4.26 -5.83
C LYS A 114 16.28 5.63 -5.30
N PHE A 115 15.44 6.23 -4.45
CA PHE A 115 15.67 7.53 -3.81
C PHE A 115 16.13 7.40 -2.35
N ALA A 116 16.50 6.20 -1.90
CA ALA A 116 17.15 6.05 -0.61
C ALA A 116 18.48 6.82 -0.68
N PRO A 117 18.78 7.70 0.28
CA PRO A 117 20.04 8.41 0.28
C PRO A 117 21.17 7.39 0.31
N LYS A 118 22.03 7.41 -0.71
CA LYS A 118 23.35 6.83 -0.61
C LYS A 118 24.18 7.82 0.21
N SER A 119 23.95 7.91 1.52
CA SER A 119 24.95 8.50 2.40
C SER A 119 26.12 7.53 2.33
N LEU A 120 27.12 7.87 1.52
CA LEU A 120 28.34 7.09 1.41
C LEU A 120 29.32 7.76 2.35
N HIS A 121 29.44 7.28 3.58
CA HIS A 121 30.51 7.74 4.45
C HIS A 121 31.84 7.33 3.83
N VAL A 122 32.77 8.28 3.66
CA VAL A 122 34.07 8.05 3.01
C VAL A 122 35.18 8.56 3.91
N CYS A 123 36.19 7.73 4.15
CA CYS A 123 37.36 8.15 4.90
C CYS A 123 38.27 9.03 4.03
N ALA A 124 38.54 10.26 4.47
CA ALA A 124 39.41 11.20 3.76
C ALA A 124 40.86 10.69 3.55
N THR A 125 41.37 9.81 4.42
CA THR A 125 42.75 9.29 4.35
C THR A 125 42.92 8.13 3.38
N CYS A 126 41.99 7.16 3.38
CA CYS A 126 42.16 5.89 2.63
C CYS A 126 41.08 5.64 1.57
N GLY A 127 40.04 6.47 1.53
CA GLY A 127 38.93 6.32 0.60
C GLY A 127 38.05 5.08 0.83
N VAL A 128 38.21 4.38 1.97
CA VAL A 128 37.27 3.31 2.34
C VAL A 128 35.90 3.91 2.56
N THR A 129 34.87 3.18 2.13
CA THR A 129 33.49 3.62 2.20
C THR A 129 32.65 2.62 2.98
N ASP A 130 31.56 3.10 3.59
CA ASP A 130 30.55 2.26 4.23
C ASP A 130 29.97 1.18 3.29
N ALA A 131 29.93 1.44 1.98
CA ALA A 131 29.55 0.44 0.98
C ALA A 131 30.58 -0.69 0.81
N LYS A 132 31.87 -0.41 0.98
CA LYS A 132 32.94 -1.44 0.93
C LYS A 132 33.03 -2.22 2.23
N ASN A 133 32.75 -1.60 3.37
CA ASN A 133 32.75 -2.29 4.66
C ASN A 133 31.68 -1.71 5.61
N PRO A 134 30.46 -2.27 5.61
CA PRO A 134 29.32 -1.72 6.35
C PRO A 134 29.44 -1.75 7.87
N GLN A 135 30.43 -2.47 8.42
CA GLN A 135 30.67 -2.53 9.86
C GLN A 135 31.67 -1.49 10.36
N LEU A 136 32.31 -0.73 9.47
CA LEU A 136 33.19 0.35 9.90
C LEU A 136 32.37 1.57 10.31
N ASP A 137 32.76 2.13 11.46
CA ASP A 137 32.23 3.39 11.94
C ASP A 137 33.04 4.56 11.37
N PHE A 138 32.34 5.62 10.97
CA PHE A 138 32.91 6.83 10.39
C PHE A 138 32.64 8.00 11.33
N ARG A 139 33.68 8.73 11.69
CA ARG A 139 33.62 9.80 12.71
C ARG A 139 34.36 11.03 12.21
N VAL A 140 33.88 12.19 12.63
CA VAL A 140 34.55 13.48 12.42
C VAL A 140 35.52 13.72 13.56
N CYS A 141 36.66 14.33 13.26
CA CYS A 141 37.61 14.75 14.26
C CYS A 141 37.17 16.08 14.89
N SER A 142 36.96 16.13 16.20
CA SER A 142 36.59 17.36 16.92
C SER A 142 37.69 18.44 16.92
N SER A 143 38.92 18.05 16.59
CA SER A 143 40.10 18.93 16.62
C SER A 143 40.45 19.52 15.25
N CYS A 144 39.85 19.03 14.17
CA CYS A 144 40.04 19.58 12.82
C CYS A 144 39.04 20.72 12.53
N ALA A 145 39.42 21.66 11.67
CA ALA A 145 38.53 22.75 11.25
C ALA A 145 37.45 22.29 10.24
N GLY A 146 37.67 21.16 9.56
CA GLY A 146 36.78 20.60 8.54
C GLY A 146 35.77 19.57 9.08
N SER A 147 34.78 19.23 8.25
CA SER A 147 33.79 18.17 8.50
C SER A 147 34.13 16.86 7.81
N GLU A 148 35.42 16.62 7.55
CA GLU A 148 35.89 15.38 6.92
C GLU A 148 35.68 14.19 7.87
N GLU A 149 35.26 13.07 7.30
CA GLU A 149 35.02 11.84 8.04
C GLU A 149 36.23 10.89 7.93
N TYR A 150 36.49 10.16 9.01
CA TYR A 150 37.58 9.20 9.11
C TYR A 150 37.07 7.87 9.65
N CYS A 151 37.61 6.76 9.14
CA CYS A 151 37.38 5.45 9.74
C CYS A 151 38.12 5.31 11.08
N GLU A 152 37.70 4.39 11.94
CA GLU A 152 38.32 4.18 13.27
C GLU A 152 39.85 4.05 13.23
N ALA A 153 40.39 3.38 12.20
CA ALA A 153 41.84 3.19 12.02
C ALA A 153 42.60 4.50 11.74
N HIS A 154 41.99 5.45 11.03
CA HIS A 154 42.63 6.71 10.63
C HIS A 154 42.17 7.91 11.47
N LEU A 155 41.12 7.77 12.28
CA LEU A 155 40.60 8.84 13.13
C LEU A 155 41.64 9.38 14.10
N ARG A 156 42.61 8.56 14.55
CA ARG A 156 43.66 8.97 15.49
C ARG A 156 45.04 9.17 14.86
N SER A 157 45.20 8.85 13.59
CA SER A 157 46.49 8.87 12.89
C SER A 157 46.52 9.84 11.71
N HIS A 158 45.46 10.62 11.49
CA HIS A 158 45.44 11.68 10.48
C HIS A 158 46.14 12.94 11.02
N GLU A 159 46.63 13.76 10.10
CA GLU A 159 47.19 15.06 10.43
C GLU A 159 46.06 16.10 10.55
N HIS A 160 46.09 16.90 11.61
CA HIS A 160 45.04 17.88 11.86
C HIS A 160 45.15 19.06 10.90
N THR A 161 44.13 19.25 10.07
CA THR A 161 43.97 20.43 9.24
C THR A 161 43.29 21.55 10.02
N LEU A 162 44.01 22.67 10.18
CA LEU A 162 43.52 23.90 10.80
C LEU A 162 42.83 24.83 9.79
N GLU A 163 42.98 24.54 8.50
CA GLU A 163 42.32 25.24 7.41
C GLU A 163 41.10 24.42 6.94
N LYS A 164 40.03 25.13 6.61
CA LYS A 164 38.81 24.53 6.10
C LYS A 164 39.05 24.16 4.64
N THR A 165 39.04 22.87 4.32
CA THR A 165 39.05 22.42 2.93
C THR A 165 37.67 22.68 2.32
N ASP A 166 37.56 23.73 1.53
CA ASP A 166 36.37 24.05 0.75
C ASP A 166 36.27 23.05 -0.42
N GLY A 167 35.48 21.99 -0.22
CA GLY A 167 35.11 21.01 -1.26
C GLY A 167 33.87 21.44 -2.03
#